data_AF-A0A497F6S3-F1
#
_entry.id   AF-A0A497F6S3-F1
#
_cell.length_a   1.000
_cell.length_b   1.000
_cell.length_c   1.000
_cell.angle_alpha   90.00
_cell.angle_beta   90.00
_cell.angle_gamma   90.00
#
_symmetry.space_group_name_H-M   'P 1'
#
loop_
_entity.id
_entity.type
_entity.pdbx_description
1 polymer ?
#
loop_
_entity_poly.entity_id
_entity_poly.type
_entity_poly.pdbx_seq_one_letter_code
_entity_poly.pdbx_strand_id
1 'polypeptide(L)'
;MGLLLIRNEDVVRVLAGVPRGHKHLRFVLFLRDGTCIVLHEATVAALVRAYVDIVTHPCRRGVELCQVRLGRGLRKEGFAEFQLVESGRCEEEVVDELTRVIFG
;
A
#
# COMPACT_ATOMS: atom_id res chain seq x y z
N MET A 1 -5.51 -14.25 11.65
CA MET A 1 -4.68 -13.19 11.03
C MET A 1 -3.85 -12.54 12.13
N GLY A 2 -2.53 -12.41 11.96
CA GLY A 2 -1.72 -11.62 12.88
C GLY A 2 -1.79 -10.15 12.48
N LEU A 3 -1.99 -9.24 13.44
CA LEU A 3 -2.06 -7.81 13.20
C LEU A 3 -0.75 -7.14 13.63
N LEU A 4 -0.10 -6.45 12.70
CA LEU A 4 1.01 -5.52 13.00
C LEU A 4 0.48 -4.09 12.87
N LEU A 5 0.30 -3.42 14.00
CA LEU A 5 -0.08 -2.01 14.04
C LEU A 5 1.17 -1.14 14.15
N ILE A 6 1.39 -0.28 13.16
CA ILE A 6 2.52 0.66 13.13
C ILE A 6 1.96 2.07 13.28
N ARG A 7 2.08 2.65 14.47
CA ARG A 7 1.73 4.06 14.69
C ARG A 7 2.90 4.93 14.27
N ASN A 8 2.62 6.20 13.97
CA ASN A 8 3.69 7.14 13.61
C ASN A 8 4.74 7.28 14.72
N GLU A 9 4.32 7.18 16.00
CA GLU A 9 5.24 7.20 17.13
C GLU A 9 6.19 5.99 17.18
N ASP A 10 5.80 4.86 16.60
CA ASP A 10 6.62 3.64 16.54
C ASP A 10 7.71 3.75 15.46
N VAL A 11 7.55 4.63 14.46
CA VAL A 11 8.51 4.84 13.37
C VAL A 11 9.63 5.79 13.81
N VAL A 12 10.86 5.29 13.82
CA VAL A 12 12.07 6.06 14.16
C VAL A 12 12.61 6.82 12.95
N ARG A 13 12.60 6.18 11.78
CA ARG A 13 13.21 6.72 10.56
C ARG A 13 12.60 6.08 9.32
N VAL A 14 12.52 6.86 8.25
CA VAL A 14 12.22 6.37 6.90
C VAL A 14 13.38 6.67 5.96
N LEU A 15 13.78 5.70 5.14
CA LEU A 15 14.63 5.91 3.97
C LEU A 15 13.81 5.67 2.72
N ALA A 16 13.88 6.58 1.75
CA ALA A 16 13.23 6.43 0.45
C ALA A 16 14.22 6.81 -0.66
N GLY A 17 14.34 5.97 -1.68
CA GLY A 17 15.21 6.24 -2.82
C GLY A 17 15.42 5.01 -3.70
N VAL A 18 16.16 5.19 -4.79
CA VAL A 18 16.58 4.09 -5.68
C VAL A 18 17.93 3.55 -5.17
N PRO A 19 18.01 2.30 -4.70
CA PRO A 19 19.29 1.72 -4.27
C PRO A 19 20.28 1.64 -5.44
N ARG A 20 21.58 1.68 -5.13
CA ARG A 20 22.63 1.52 -6.16
C ARG A 20 22.45 0.21 -6.93
N GLY A 21 22.47 0.27 -8.27
CA GLY A 21 22.28 -0.90 -9.14
C GLY A 21 20.82 -1.32 -9.36
N HIS A 22 19.84 -0.60 -8.80
CA HIS A 22 18.42 -0.85 -9.01
C HIS A 22 17.77 0.24 -9.86
N LYS A 23 16.59 -0.07 -10.42
CA LYS A 23 15.80 0.85 -11.23
C LYS A 23 14.60 1.45 -10.49
N HIS A 24 14.20 0.82 -9.39
CA HIS A 24 12.94 1.08 -8.71
C HIS A 24 13.16 1.63 -7.31
N LEU A 25 12.22 2.43 -6.84
CA LEU A 25 12.21 2.95 -5.48
C LEU A 25 12.11 1.82 -4.46
N ARG A 26 12.75 2.05 -3.31
CA ARG A 26 12.57 1.29 -2.09
C ARG A 26 12.29 2.25 -0.95
N PHE A 27 11.42 1.81 -0.06
CA PHE A 27 11.12 2.51 1.19
C PHE A 27 11.49 1.58 2.33
N VAL A 28 12.21 2.10 3.32
CA VAL A 28 12.64 1.35 4.50
C VAL A 28 12.17 2.09 5.73
N LEU A 29 11.31 1.44 6.53
CA LEU A 29 10.83 1.95 7.81
C LEU A 29 11.60 1.25 8.92
N PHE A 30 12.21 2.04 9.81
CA PHE A 30 12.87 1.56 11.01
C PHE A 30 11.96 1.83 12.21
N LEU A 31 11.60 0.79 12.94
CA LEU A 31 10.71 0.86 14.10
C LEU A 31 11.49 0.85 15.42
N ARG A 32 10.88 1.36 16.50
CA ARG A 32 11.52 1.46 17.83
C ARG A 32 11.89 0.13 18.44
N ASP A 33 11.16 -0.93 18.12
CA ASP A 33 11.40 -2.30 18.58
C ASP A 33 12.58 -2.99 17.84
N GLY A 34 13.23 -2.29 16.90
CA GLY A 34 14.30 -2.81 16.07
C GLY A 34 13.82 -3.45 14.77
N THR A 35 12.51 -3.55 14.53
CA THR A 35 11.94 -4.08 13.29
C THR A 35 12.25 -3.16 12.12
N CYS A 36 12.62 -3.75 10.97
CA CYS A 36 12.88 -3.04 9.73
C CYS A 36 11.95 -3.56 8.62
N ILE A 37 11.18 -2.67 7.99
CA ILE A 37 10.21 -3.01 6.95
C ILE A 37 10.65 -2.39 5.63
N VAL A 38 10.79 -3.23 4.59
CA VAL A 38 11.13 -2.78 3.24
C VAL A 38 9.91 -2.89 2.33
N LEU A 39 9.51 -1.79 1.72
CA LEU A 39 8.42 -1.73 0.76
C LEU A 39 8.95 -1.53 -0.66
N HIS A 40 8.35 -2.26 -1.61
CA HIS A 40 8.59 -2.08 -3.04
C HIS A 40 7.80 -0.88 -3.57
N GLU A 41 8.34 -0.25 -4.62
CA GLU A 41 7.71 0.88 -5.31
C GLU A 41 6.23 0.63 -5.65
N ALA A 42 5.89 -0.54 -6.20
CA ALA A 42 4.51 -0.87 -6.58
C ALA A 42 3.56 -0.91 -5.37
N THR A 43 4.03 -1.39 -4.21
CA THR A 43 3.25 -1.40 -2.96
C THR A 43 3.00 0.02 -2.48
N VAL A 44 4.03 0.87 -2.47
CA VAL A 44 3.88 2.27 -2.05
C VAL A 44 3.00 3.05 -3.03
N ALA A 45 3.15 2.83 -4.34
CA ALA A 45 2.29 3.44 -5.34
C ALA A 45 0.81 3.06 -5.15
N ALA A 46 0.51 1.82 -4.77
CA ALA A 46 -0.84 1.40 -4.43
C ALA A 46 -1.38 2.11 -3.17
N LEU A 47 -0.57 2.21 -2.11
CA LEU A 47 -0.94 2.95 -0.89
C LEU A 47 -1.24 4.43 -1.20
N VAL A 48 -0.37 5.08 -1.99
CA VAL A 48 -0.55 6.47 -2.40
C VAL A 48 -1.83 6.62 -3.22
N ARG A 49 -2.10 5.72 -4.18
CA ARG A 49 -3.34 5.77 -4.96
C ARG A 49 -4.58 5.60 -4.09
N ALA A 50 -4.61 4.62 -3.20
CA ALA A 50 -5.74 4.43 -2.28
C ALA A 50 -5.96 5.66 -1.39
N TYR A 51 -4.88 6.22 -0.84
CA TYR A 51 -4.95 7.44 -0.04
C TYR A 51 -5.52 8.62 -0.84
N VAL A 52 -4.94 8.91 -2.01
CA VAL A 52 -5.37 10.01 -2.89
C VAL A 52 -6.82 9.83 -3.34
N ASP A 53 -7.20 8.62 -3.76
CA ASP A 53 -8.55 8.28 -4.21
C ASP A 53 -9.61 8.59 -3.14
N ILE A 54 -9.33 8.30 -1.88
CA ILE A 54 -10.22 8.63 -0.76
C ILE A 54 -10.19 10.14 -0.46
N VAL A 55 -9.01 10.71 -0.18
CA VAL A 55 -8.94 12.09 0.38
C VAL A 55 -9.28 13.18 -0.63
N THR A 56 -9.20 12.90 -1.93
CA THR A 56 -9.50 13.87 -2.98
C THR A 56 -10.92 13.75 -3.54
N HIS A 57 -11.65 12.68 -3.22
CA HIS A 57 -13.03 12.49 -3.65
C HIS A 57 -14.01 12.98 -2.57
N PRO A 58 -15.05 13.77 -2.92
CA PRO A 58 -15.88 14.47 -1.92
C PRO A 58 -16.70 13.56 -1.00
N CYS A 59 -17.01 12.33 -1.43
CA CYS A 59 -17.88 11.42 -0.70
C CYS A 59 -17.30 10.01 -0.47
N ARG A 60 -16.10 9.71 -0.99
CA ARG A 60 -15.57 8.33 -0.96
C ARG A 60 -14.94 8.06 0.39
N ARG A 61 -15.21 6.89 0.97
CA ARG A 61 -14.75 6.53 2.33
C ARG A 61 -13.92 5.27 2.40
N GLY A 62 -13.87 4.48 1.32
CA GLY A 62 -13.13 3.23 1.29
C GLY A 62 -12.83 2.78 -0.13
N VAL A 63 -11.71 2.07 -0.29
CA VAL A 63 -11.34 1.39 -1.53
C VAL A 63 -10.52 0.15 -1.18
N GLU A 64 -10.79 -0.94 -1.89
CA GLU A 64 -10.00 -2.16 -1.80
C GLU A 64 -9.16 -2.31 -3.07
N LEU A 65 -7.85 -2.51 -2.88
CA LEU A 65 -6.94 -2.84 -3.96
C LEU A 65 -6.45 -4.29 -3.80
N CYS A 66 -6.77 -5.14 -4.76
CA CYS A 66 -6.46 -6.56 -4.76
C CYS A 66 -5.30 -6.89 -5.69
N GLN A 67 -4.52 -7.91 -5.33
CA GLN A 67 -3.40 -8.35 -6.15
C GLN A 67 -3.90 -8.96 -7.46
N VAL A 68 -3.42 -8.41 -8.57
CA VAL A 68 -3.65 -8.93 -9.91
C VAL A 68 -2.32 -9.10 -10.61
N ARG A 69 -2.18 -10.20 -11.35
CA ARG A 69 -1.04 -10.47 -12.22
C ARG A 69 -1.33 -9.90 -13.61
N LEU A 70 -0.62 -8.84 -13.99
CA LEU A 70 -0.77 -8.18 -15.29
C LEU A 70 0.41 -8.56 -16.20
N GLY A 71 0.09 -9.33 -17.25
CA GLY A 71 1.05 -9.74 -18.28
C GLY A 71 1.61 -8.54 -19.07
N ARG A 72 2.70 -8.78 -19.82
CA ARG A 72 3.50 -7.75 -20.51
C ARG A 72 2.70 -6.86 -21.48
N GLY A 73 1.55 -7.31 -22.00
CA GLY A 73 0.67 -6.52 -22.88
C GLY A 73 -0.49 -5.78 -22.19
N LEU A 74 -0.75 -6.06 -20.90
CA LEU A 74 -1.82 -5.43 -20.13
C LEU A 74 -1.33 -4.30 -19.23
N ARG A 75 -0.01 -4.24 -18.97
CA ARG A 75 0.63 -3.21 -18.16
C ARG A 75 1.53 -2.32 -19.00
N LYS A 76 1.66 -1.06 -18.58
CA LYS A 76 2.63 -0.13 -19.17
C LYS A 76 4.06 -0.62 -18.94
N GLU A 77 4.96 -0.21 -19.83
CA GLU A 77 6.38 -0.49 -19.67
C GLU A 77 6.91 0.08 -18.34
N GLY A 78 7.78 -0.67 -17.66
CA GLY A 78 8.34 -0.30 -16.36
C GLY A 78 7.49 -0.65 -15.13
N PHE A 79 6.22 -1.01 -15.29
CA PHE A 79 5.38 -1.41 -14.16
C PHE A 79 5.73 -2.82 -13.66
N ALA A 80 5.44 -3.13 -12.39
CA ALA A 80 5.60 -4.49 -11.88
C ALA A 80 4.52 -5.43 -12.44
N GLU A 81 4.85 -6.73 -12.57
CA GLU A 81 3.91 -7.76 -13.03
C GLU A 81 2.75 -7.96 -12.05
N PHE A 82 3.03 -7.95 -10.75
CA PHE A 82 2.01 -7.95 -9.71
C PHE A 82 1.68 -6.51 -9.34
N GLN A 83 0.42 -6.13 -9.48
CA GLN A 83 -0.12 -4.84 -9.12
C GLN A 83 -1.26 -5.03 -8.12
N LEU A 84 -1.54 -4.01 -7.32
CA LEU A 84 -2.77 -3.94 -6.54
C LEU A 84 -3.74 -3.04 -7.31
N VAL A 85 -4.90 -3.54 -7.72
CA VAL A 85 -5.90 -2.78 -8.51
C VAL A 85 -7.26 -2.87 -7.85
N GLU A 86 -8.11 -1.89 -8.12
CA GLU A 86 -9.44 -1.75 -7.53
C GLU A 86 -10.25 -3.02 -7.77
N SER A 87 -10.77 -3.63 -6.69
CA SER A 87 -11.51 -4.90 -6.79
C SER A 87 -12.94 -4.74 -7.31
N GLY A 88 -13.46 -3.51 -7.30
CA GLY A 88 -14.87 -3.21 -7.60
C GLY A 88 -15.82 -3.53 -6.45
N ARG A 89 -15.31 -3.94 -5.29
CA ARG A 89 -16.12 -4.21 -4.09
C ARG A 89 -16.83 -2.95 -3.60
N CYS A 90 -18.00 -3.14 -3.00
CA CYS A 90 -18.81 -2.06 -2.44
C CYS A 90 -18.03 -1.31 -1.34
N GLU A 91 -18.10 0.02 -1.37
CA GLU A 91 -17.42 0.88 -0.41
C GLU A 91 -17.83 0.59 1.04
N GLU A 92 -19.13 0.41 1.30
CA GLU A 92 -19.64 0.14 2.65
C GLU A 92 -19.07 -1.17 3.21
N GLU A 93 -18.98 -2.22 2.39
CA GLU A 93 -18.41 -3.50 2.80
C GLU A 93 -16.92 -3.39 3.15
N VAL A 94 -16.17 -2.55 2.42
CA VAL A 94 -14.76 -2.29 2.69
C VAL A 94 -14.60 -1.55 4.02
N VAL A 95 -15.45 -0.55 4.29
CA VAL A 95 -15.44 0.20 5.55
C VAL A 95 -15.83 -0.70 6.74
N ASP A 96 -16.81 -1.57 6.57
CA ASP A 96 -17.20 -2.55 7.59
C ASP A 96 -16.06 -3.51 7.92
N GLU A 97 -15.36 -4.00 6.90
CA GLU A 97 -14.20 -4.87 7.10
C GLU A 97 -13.04 -4.14 7.78
N LEU A 98 -12.71 -2.92 7.36
CA LEU A 98 -11.70 -2.08 8.02
C LEU A 98 -12.04 -1.88 9.51
N THR A 99 -13.31 -1.61 9.82
CA THR A 99 -13.79 -1.43 11.19
C THR A 99 -13.56 -2.70 12.00
N ARG A 100 -13.94 -3.87 11.46
CA ARG A 100 -13.71 -5.17 12.12
C ARG A 100 -12.24 -5.50 12.32
N VAL A 101 -11.37 -5.18 11.35
CA VAL A 101 -9.93 -5.45 11.45
C VAL A 101 -9.27 -4.61 12.55
N ILE A 102 -9.73 -3.37 12.75
CA ILE A 102 -9.15 -2.44 13.73
C ILE A 102 -9.74 -2.64 15.12
N PHE A 103 -11.05 -2.88 15.24
CA PHE A 103 -11.78 -2.83 16.52
C PHE A 103 -12.35 -4.17 16.99
N GLY A 104 -12.41 -5.20 16.13
CA GLY A 104 -13.08 -6.48 16.41
C GLY A 104 -14.56 -6.48 16.03
#